data_AF-A0A167VY91-F1
#
_entry.id   AF-A0A167VY91-F1
#
_cell.length_a   1.000
_cell.length_b   1.000
_cell.length_c   1.000
_cell.angle_alpha   90.00
_cell.angle_beta   90.00
_cell.angle_gamma   90.00
#
_symmetry.space_group_name_H-M   'P 1'
#
loop_
_entity.id
_entity.type
_entity.pdbx_description
1 polymer ?
#
loop_
_entity_poly.entity_id
_entity_poly.type
_entity_poly.pdbx_seq_one_letter_code
_entity_poly.pdbx_strand_id
1 'polypeptide(L)'
;MMTVKIALVAVNILGALSALVAAWFWFKASQTKLPEIDAATGRPTAPVSMLGMTKDIVDAARLNRTAACWSGAAAALGAVSLLLSSI
;
A
#
# COMPACT_ATOMS: atom_id res chain seq x y z
N MET A 1 -33.92 -5.35 -8.76
CA MET A 1 -32.72 -5.96 -9.39
C MET A 1 -31.79 -4.96 -10.07
N MET A 2 -32.27 -4.00 -10.87
CA MET A 2 -31.38 -3.04 -11.57
C MET A 2 -30.56 -2.15 -10.61
N THR A 3 -31.17 -1.67 -9.52
CA THR A 3 -30.52 -0.81 -8.52
C THR A 3 -29.39 -1.51 -7.77
N VAL A 4 -29.56 -2.80 -7.44
CA VAL A 4 -28.53 -3.62 -6.76
C VAL A 4 -27.31 -3.80 -7.67
N LYS A 5 -27.51 -4.08 -8.96
CA LYS A 5 -26.41 -4.20 -9.92
C LYS A 5 -25.58 -2.91 -10.05
N ILE A 6 -26.24 -1.76 -10.08
CA ILE A 6 -25.56 -0.46 -10.12
C ILE A 6 -24.74 -0.23 -8.85
N ALA A 7 -25.30 -0.54 -7.67
CA ALA A 7 -24.58 -0.43 -6.40
C ALA A 7 -23.35 -1.35 -6.36
N LEU A 8 -23.47 -2.58 -6.85
CA LEU A 8 -22.40 -3.57 -6.90
C LEU A 8 -21.24 -3.11 -7.80
N VAL A 9 -21.57 -2.56 -8.97
CA VAL A 9 -20.57 -1.95 -9.88
C VAL A 9 -19.86 -0.78 -9.19
N ALA A 10 -20.61 0.12 -8.55
CA ALA A 10 -20.03 1.27 -7.85
C ALA A 10 -19.06 0.84 -6.73
N VAL A 11 -19.46 -0.14 -5.90
CA VAL A 11 -18.62 -0.68 -4.81
C VAL A 11 -17.34 -1.31 -5.36
N ASN A 12 -17.43 -2.10 -6.43
CA ASN A 12 -16.25 -2.72 -7.05
C ASN A 12 -15.29 -1.68 -7.65
N ILE A 13 -15.82 -0.64 -8.30
CA ILE A 13 -14.99 0.46 -8.83
C ILE A 13 -14.27 1.17 -7.69
N LEU A 14 -14.98 1.53 -6.62
CA LEU A 14 -14.39 2.19 -5.45
C LEU A 14 -13.34 1.28 -4.75
N GLY A 15 -13.60 -0.01 -4.68
CA GLY A 15 -12.66 -1.00 -4.14
C GLY A 15 -11.39 -1.09 -4.97
N ALA A 16 -11.53 -1.19 -6.30
CA ALA A 16 -10.41 -1.23 -7.24
C ALA A 16 -9.58 0.06 -7.19
N LEU A 17 -10.22 1.23 -7.15
CA LEU A 17 -9.54 2.52 -7.01
C LEU A 17 -8.76 2.59 -5.69
N SER A 18 -9.35 2.15 -4.59
CA SER A 18 -8.67 2.10 -3.28
C SER A 18 -7.44 1.20 -3.32
N ALA A 19 -7.55 0.03 -3.97
CA ALA A 19 -6.41 -0.88 -4.15
C ALA A 19 -5.30 -0.28 -5.03
N LEU A 20 -5.65 0.45 -6.10
CA LEU A 20 -4.68 1.16 -6.94
C LEU A 20 -3.95 2.27 -6.16
N VAL A 21 -4.66 3.02 -5.32
CA VAL A 21 -4.05 4.03 -4.45
C VAL A 21 -3.09 3.37 -3.47
N ALA A 22 -3.48 2.24 -2.84
CA ALA A 22 -2.59 1.49 -1.97
C ALA A 22 -1.31 1.04 -2.69
N ALA A 23 -1.45 0.45 -3.88
CA ALA A 23 -0.33 0.00 -4.70
C ALA A 23 0.62 1.16 -5.07
N TRP A 24 0.08 2.34 -5.38
CA TRP A 24 0.87 3.52 -5.65
C TRP A 24 1.71 3.98 -4.45
N PHE A 25 1.15 3.93 -3.24
CA PHE A 25 1.90 4.25 -2.03
C PHE A 25 2.98 3.21 -1.70
N TRP A 26 2.73 1.91 -1.96
CA TRP A 26 3.77 0.88 -1.87
C TRP A 26 4.87 1.07 -2.91
N PHE A 27 4.53 1.42 -4.15
CA PHE A 27 5.51 1.75 -5.17
C PHE A 27 6.40 2.91 -4.72
N LYS A 28 5.82 3.99 -4.19
CA LYS A 28 6.59 5.10 -3.61
C LYS A 28 7.47 4.67 -2.44
N ALA A 29 6.95 3.83 -1.54
CA ALA A 29 7.72 3.32 -0.41
C ALA A 29 8.90 2.46 -0.87
N SER A 30 8.75 1.67 -1.95
CA SER A 30 9.84 0.84 -2.48
C SER A 30 11.01 1.64 -3.08
N GLN A 31 10.81 2.93 -3.36
CA GLN A 31 11.87 3.80 -3.89
C GLN A 31 12.77 4.39 -2.78
N THR A 32 12.52 4.10 -1.50
CA THR A 32 13.43 4.54 -0.44
C THR A 32 14.79 3.84 -0.57
N LYS A 33 15.84 4.65 -0.69
CA LYS A 33 17.20 4.19 -0.94
C LYS A 33 17.83 3.73 0.37
N LEU A 34 17.66 2.45 0.68
CA LEU A 34 18.45 1.83 1.74
C LEU A 34 19.90 1.68 1.27
N PRO A 35 20.88 1.86 2.16
CA PRO A 35 22.27 1.64 1.82
C PRO A 35 22.51 0.19 1.41
N GLU A 36 23.32 0.00 0.38
CA GLU A 36 23.74 -1.33 -0.05
C GLU A 36 24.57 -1.99 1.06
N ILE A 37 24.24 -3.24 1.37
CA ILE A 37 24.96 -4.06 2.33
C ILE A 37 25.76 -5.11 1.56
N ASP A 38 27.06 -5.17 1.84
CA ASP A 38 27.92 -6.23 1.35
C ASP A 38 27.52 -7.55 2.02
N ALA A 39 27.09 -8.52 1.22
CA ALA A 39 26.65 -9.82 1.69
C ALA A 39 27.76 -10.64 2.38
N ALA A 40 29.03 -10.38 2.08
CA ALA A 40 30.16 -11.10 2.68
C ALA A 40 30.50 -10.59 4.08
N THR A 41 30.37 -9.27 4.30
CA THR A 41 30.79 -8.63 5.56
C THR A 41 29.62 -8.20 6.45
N GLY A 42 28.40 -8.17 5.91
CA GLY A 42 27.20 -7.68 6.61
C GLY A 42 27.25 -6.17 6.89
N ARG A 43 28.16 -5.44 6.24
CA ARG A 43 28.40 -4.01 6.47
C ARG A 43 27.97 -3.16 5.27
N PRO A 44 27.63 -1.88 5.48
CA PRO A 44 27.36 -0.96 4.38
C PRO A 44 28.58 -0.81 3.47
N THR A 45 28.36 -0.80 2.16
CA THR A 45 29.42 -0.61 1.16
C THR A 45 29.94 0.83 1.11
N ALA A 46 29.19 1.78 1.66
CA ALA A 46 29.51 3.21 1.70
C ALA A 46 29.25 3.82 3.10
N PRO A 47 29.87 4.97 3.43
CA PRO A 47 29.59 5.68 4.68
C PRO A 47 28.11 6.02 4.80
N VAL A 48 27.46 5.51 5.85
CA VAL A 48 26.03 5.70 6.11
C VAL A 48 25.80 6.80 7.14
N SER A 49 24.94 7.76 6.78
CA SER A 49 24.38 8.69 7.75
C SER A 49 23.22 8.02 8.49
N MET A 50 23.42 7.71 9.78
CA MET A 50 22.36 7.15 10.63
C MET A 50 21.11 8.04 10.68
N LEU A 51 21.30 9.37 10.64
CA LEU A 51 20.20 10.33 10.64
C LEU A 51 19.42 10.30 9.31
N GLY A 52 20.13 10.21 8.18
CA GLY A 52 19.52 10.07 6.86
C GLY A 52 18.75 8.75 6.71
N MET A 53 19.36 7.64 7.14
CA MET A 53 18.72 6.33 7.09
C MET A 53 17.46 6.26 7.96
N THR A 54 17.51 6.83 9.18
CA THR A 54 16.34 6.89 10.06
C THR A 54 15.22 7.72 9.43
N LYS A 55 15.55 8.85 8.80
CA LYS A 55 14.58 9.66 8.07
C LYS A 55 13.91 8.89 6.93
N ASP A 56 14.70 8.19 6.11
CA ASP A 56 14.18 7.42 4.98
C ASP A 56 13.28 6.26 5.45
N ILE A 57 13.66 5.58 6.53
CA ILE A 57 12.83 4.53 7.16
C ILE A 57 11.50 5.11 7.67
N VAL A 58 11.53 6.26 8.35
CA VAL A 58 10.31 6.91 8.85
C VAL A 58 9.40 7.34 7.70
N ASP A 59 9.96 7.88 6.62
CA ASP A 59 9.21 8.29 5.43
C ASP A 59 8.61 7.06 4.72
N ALA A 60 9.37 5.97 4.56
CA ALA A 60 8.84 4.67 4.08
C ALA A 60 7.71 4.13 4.97
N ALA A 61 7.87 4.18 6.30
CA ALA A 61 6.87 3.69 7.25
C ALA A 61 5.55 4.48 7.15
N ARG A 62 5.63 5.80 6.96
CA ARG A 62 4.45 6.67 6.75
C ARG A 62 3.73 6.34 5.45
N LEU A 63 4.47 6.12 4.36
CA LEU A 63 3.90 5.69 3.08
C LEU A 63 3.24 4.32 3.20
N ASN A 64 3.89 3.36 3.86
CA ASN A 64 3.34 2.03 4.11
C ASN A 64 2.07 2.07 4.97
N ARG A 65 2.03 2.91 6.01
CA ARG A 65 0.81 3.11 6.81
C ARG A 65 -0.35 3.59 5.94
N THR A 66 -0.08 4.53 5.03
CA THR A 66 -1.09 5.06 4.11
C THR A 66 -1.56 3.98 3.14
N ALA A 67 -0.63 3.21 2.56
CA ALA A 67 -0.95 2.06 1.69
C ALA A 67 -1.81 1.01 2.42
N ALA A 68 -1.51 0.71 3.68
CA ALA A 68 -2.27 -0.23 4.50
C ALA A 68 -3.70 0.26 4.77
N CYS A 69 -3.90 1.55 5.05
CA CYS A 69 -5.24 2.13 5.22
C CYS A 69 -6.10 1.96 3.94
N TRP A 70 -5.51 2.26 2.77
CA TRP A 70 -6.21 2.10 1.49
C TRP A 70 -6.46 0.63 1.13
N SER A 71 -5.54 -0.27 1.50
CA SER A 71 -5.74 -1.72 1.37
C SER A 71 -6.89 -2.21 2.24
N GLY A 72 -6.99 -1.70 3.47
CA GLY A 72 -8.10 -1.98 4.38
C GLY A 72 -9.44 -1.50 3.83
N ALA A 73 -9.48 -0.28 3.26
CA ALA A 73 -10.67 0.24 2.59
C ALA A 73 -11.08 -0.62 1.39
N ALA A 74 -10.12 -1.03 0.56
CA ALA A 74 -10.38 -1.92 -0.57
C ALA A 74 -10.93 -3.28 -0.12
N ALA A 75 -10.37 -3.87 0.95
CA ALA A 75 -10.84 -5.14 1.51
C ALA A 75 -12.25 -5.03 2.08
N ALA A 76 -12.57 -3.95 2.80
CA ALA A 76 -13.90 -3.69 3.32
C ALA A 76 -14.94 -3.55 2.18
N LEU A 77 -14.60 -2.80 1.13
CA LEU A 77 -15.46 -2.68 -0.06
C LEU A 77 -15.62 -4.03 -0.78
N GLY A 78 -14.57 -4.84 -0.86
CA GLY A 78 -14.64 -6.21 -1.38
C GLY A 78 -15.61 -7.10 -0.57
N ALA A 79 -15.57 -7.01 0.76
CA ALA A 79 -16.50 -7.73 1.63
C ALA A 79 -17.95 -7.25 1.43
N VAL A 80 -18.18 -5.94 1.29
CA VAL A 80 -19.50 -5.38 0.98
C VAL A 80 -20.00 -5.86 -0.39
N SER A 81 -19.12 -5.91 -1.39
CA SER A 81 -19.43 -6.44 -2.73
C SER A 81 -19.88 -7.90 -2.68
N LEU A 82 -19.18 -8.75 -1.91
CA LEU A 82 -19.56 -10.15 -1.71
C LEU A 82 -20.94 -10.29 -1.05
N LEU A 83 -21.21 -9.50 -0.01
CA LEU A 83 -22.51 -9.51 0.67
C LEU A 83 -23.64 -9.07 -0.27
N LEU A 84 -23.45 -7.98 -1.02
CA LEU A 84 -24.44 -7.48 -1.98
C LEU A 84 -24.67 -8.43 -3.15
N SER A 85 -23.67 -9.25 -3.51
CA SER A 85 -23.79 -10.25 -4.57
C SER A 85 -24.62 -11.48 -4.15
N SER A 86 -24.82 -11.68 -2.85
CA SER A 86 -25.56 -12.82 -2.29
C SER A 86 -27.06 -12.57 -2.08
N ILE A 87 -27.53 -11.35 -2.37
CA ILE A 87 -28.91 -10.87 -2.22
C ILE A 87 -29.53 -10.65 -3.61
#